data_AF-A0A371Y129-F1
#
_entry.id   AF-A0A371Y129-F1
#
_cell.length_a   1.000
_cell.length_b   1.000
_cell.length_c   1.000
_cell.angle_alpha   90.00
_cell.angle_beta   90.00
_cell.angle_gamma   90.00
#
_symmetry.space_group_name_H-M   'P 1'
#
loop_
_entity.id
_entity.type
_entity.pdbx_description
1 polymer ?
#
loop_
_entity_poly.entity_id
_entity_poly.type
_entity_poly.pdbx_seq_one_letter_code
_entity_poly.pdbx_strand_id
1 'polypeptide(L)'
;MRVTDQRSFSRTLIATALAVLACCGLAVTIKVLAGSPIAVQPPRVLDQGALERHVINAVEYGARKTPTEDDVTCPASVVVEAGRKFECDVRVDGTSKIVEVEIKDDQGDLTATTPE
;
A
#
# COMPACT_ATOMS: atom_id res chain seq x y z
N MET A 1 55.16 -43.98 14.51
CA MET A 1 53.73 -44.36 14.59
C MET A 1 52.97 -43.26 15.33
N ARG A 2 52.49 -42.22 14.62
CA ARG A 2 51.63 -41.15 15.17
C ARG A 2 50.45 -41.00 14.20
N VAL A 3 49.47 -41.90 14.34
CA VAL A 3 48.24 -41.90 13.52
C VAL A 3 46.98 -41.94 14.40
N THR A 4 47.12 -42.20 15.71
CA THR A 4 45.99 -42.44 16.61
C THR A 4 45.45 -41.17 17.27
N ASP A 5 46.28 -40.12 17.43
CA ASP A 5 45.91 -38.90 18.17
C ASP A 5 45.11 -37.91 17.29
N GLN A 6 45.53 -37.71 16.03
CA GLN A 6 44.87 -36.83 15.07
C GLN A 6 43.42 -37.25 14.74
N ARG A 7 43.10 -38.54 14.87
CA ARG A 7 41.80 -39.13 14.56
C ARG A 7 40.75 -38.81 15.61
N SER A 8 41.13 -38.63 16.88
CA SER A 8 40.20 -38.30 17.96
C SER A 8 39.85 -36.80 17.95
N PHE A 9 40.85 -35.92 17.80
CA PHE A 9 40.62 -34.47 17.69
C PHE A 9 39.76 -34.10 16.48
N SER A 10 40.02 -34.71 15.32
CA SER A 10 39.22 -34.49 14.12
C SER A 10 37.76 -34.94 14.32
N ARG A 11 37.52 -36.04 15.03
CA ARG A 11 36.17 -36.55 15.32
C ARG A 11 35.40 -35.63 16.26
N THR A 12 36.04 -35.11 17.29
CA THR A 12 35.42 -34.16 18.23
C THR A 12 35.05 -32.86 17.53
N LEU A 13 35.95 -32.32 16.69
CA LEU A 13 35.70 -31.09 15.93
C LEU A 13 34.58 -31.25 14.88
N ILE A 14 34.54 -32.38 14.17
CA ILE A 14 33.48 -32.70 13.21
C ILE A 14 32.12 -32.86 13.94
N ALA A 15 32.10 -33.54 15.09
CA ALA A 15 30.87 -33.71 15.87
C ALA A 15 30.32 -32.37 16.38
N THR A 16 31.19 -31.47 16.87
CA THR A 16 30.77 -30.13 17.30
C THR A 16 30.29 -29.26 16.14
N ALA A 17 30.96 -29.32 14.99
CA ALA A 17 30.55 -28.55 13.80
C ALA A 17 29.19 -29.02 13.26
N LEU A 18 28.96 -30.34 13.21
CA LEU A 18 27.67 -30.90 12.78
C LEU A 18 26.54 -30.54 13.74
N ALA A 19 26.80 -30.56 15.05
CA ALA A 19 25.81 -30.16 16.05
C ALA A 19 25.43 -28.67 15.92
N VAL A 20 26.42 -27.78 15.70
CA VAL A 20 26.18 -26.35 15.48
C VAL A 20 25.38 -26.12 14.20
N LEU A 21 25.75 -26.78 13.09
CA LEU A 21 25.01 -26.66 11.82
C LEU A 21 23.57 -27.18 11.94
N ALA A 22 23.34 -28.29 12.64
CA ALA A 22 22.00 -28.81 12.88
C ALA A 22 21.15 -27.87 13.76
N CYS A 23 21.71 -27.32 14.84
CA CYS A 23 21.03 -26.35 15.70
C CYS A 23 20.71 -25.04 14.96
N CYS A 24 21.68 -24.51 14.21
CA CYS A 24 21.48 -23.29 13.41
C CYS A 24 20.45 -23.52 12.29
N GLY A 25 20.51 -24.67 11.61
CA GLY A 25 19.52 -25.06 10.60
C GLY A 25 18.10 -25.07 11.15
N LEU A 26 17.90 -25.64 12.34
CA LEU A 26 16.61 -25.69 13.03
C LEU A 26 16.11 -24.29 13.43
N ALA A 27 16.97 -23.45 13.99
CA ALA A 27 16.59 -22.11 14.44
C ALA A 27 16.16 -21.19 13.27
N VAL A 28 16.83 -21.32 12.12
CA VAL A 28 16.49 -20.57 10.90
C VAL A 28 15.16 -21.06 10.32
N THR A 29 14.90 -22.37 10.31
CA THR A 29 13.60 -22.90 9.82
C THR A 29 12.43 -22.47 10.68
N ILE A 30 12.59 -22.45 12.02
CA ILE A 30 11.53 -22.02 12.94
C ILE A 30 11.15 -20.54 12.72
N LYS A 31 12.14 -19.66 12.51
CA LYS A 31 11.87 -18.23 12.25
C LYS A 31 11.20 -17.97 10.91
N VAL A 32 11.52 -18.76 9.88
CA VAL A 32 10.89 -18.62 8.54
C VAL A 32 9.44 -19.13 8.55
N LEU A 33 9.12 -20.13 9.38
CA LEU A 33 7.74 -20.66 9.51
C LEU A 33 6.85 -19.81 10.43
N ALA A 34 7.44 -19.13 11.43
CA ALA A 34 6.71 -18.24 12.34
C ALA A 34 6.60 -16.79 11.82
N GLY A 35 7.41 -16.43 10.83
CA GLY A 35 7.25 -15.17 10.11
C GLY A 35 6.09 -15.32 9.12
N SER A 36 4.89 -14.89 9.52
CA SER A 36 3.83 -14.61 8.55
C SER A 36 4.45 -13.78 7.43
N PRO A 37 4.28 -14.14 6.14
CA PRO A 37 4.69 -13.25 5.08
C PRO A 37 3.97 -11.93 5.34
N ILE A 38 4.72 -10.89 5.68
CA ILE A 38 4.17 -9.54 5.69
C ILE A 38 3.75 -9.34 4.25
N ALA A 39 2.45 -9.47 4.00
CA ALA A 39 1.87 -9.15 2.72
C ALA A 39 2.09 -7.66 2.55
N VAL A 40 3.21 -7.29 1.93
CA VAL A 40 3.44 -5.94 1.42
C VAL A 40 2.48 -5.80 0.26
N GLN A 41 1.21 -5.53 0.58
CA GLN A 41 0.23 -5.18 -0.44
C GLN A 41 0.73 -3.87 -1.05
N PRO A 42 0.89 -3.81 -2.39
CA PRO A 42 1.25 -2.56 -3.03
C PRO A 42 0.21 -1.50 -2.65
N PRO A 43 0.63 -0.25 -2.41
CA PRO A 43 -0.28 0.83 -2.03
C PRO A 43 -1.38 0.94 -3.08
N ARG A 44 -2.64 0.88 -2.63
CA ARG A 44 -3.80 1.05 -3.52
C ARG A 44 -3.87 2.51 -3.95
N VAL A 45 -4.17 2.72 -5.22
CA VAL A 45 -4.34 4.05 -5.82
C VAL A 45 -5.80 4.17 -6.27
N LEU A 46 -6.40 5.35 -6.07
CA LEU A 46 -7.76 5.63 -6.54
C LEU A 46 -7.84 5.54 -8.08
N ASP A 47 -8.94 4.97 -8.57
CA ASP A 47 -9.26 4.99 -9.99
C ASP A 47 -9.68 6.40 -10.39
N GLN A 48 -8.94 7.00 -11.32
CA GLN A 48 -9.11 8.40 -11.69
C GLN A 48 -10.51 8.68 -12.24
N GLY A 49 -11.01 7.83 -13.15
CA GLY A 49 -12.34 8.03 -13.74
C GLY A 49 -13.45 7.82 -12.71
N ALA A 50 -13.31 6.88 -11.78
CA ALA A 50 -14.26 6.72 -10.68
C ALA A 50 -14.27 7.94 -9.73
N LEU A 51 -13.10 8.49 -9.44
CA LEU A 51 -12.94 9.68 -8.60
C LEU A 51 -13.59 10.91 -9.26
N GLU A 52 -13.29 11.17 -10.53
CA GLU A 52 -13.86 12.31 -11.28
C GLU A 52 -15.39 12.21 -11.37
N ARG A 53 -15.94 11.01 -11.63
CA ARG A 53 -17.39 10.77 -11.58
C ARG A 53 -17.99 11.02 -10.21
N HIS A 54 -17.32 10.57 -9.15
CA HIS A 54 -17.80 10.80 -7.79
C HIS A 54 -17.87 12.31 -7.48
N VAL A 55 -16.86 13.06 -7.89
CA VAL A 55 -16.79 14.52 -7.74
C VAL A 55 -17.92 15.21 -8.52
N ILE A 56 -18.16 14.84 -9.78
CA ILE A 56 -19.24 15.43 -10.59
C ILE A 56 -20.61 15.23 -9.96
N ASN A 57 -20.87 14.04 -9.43
CA ASN A 57 -22.14 13.72 -8.78
C ASN A 57 -22.33 14.49 -7.47
N ALA A 58 -21.26 14.96 -6.86
CA ALA A 58 -21.30 15.73 -5.62
C ALA A 58 -21.48 17.25 -5.86
N VAL A 59 -21.23 17.74 -7.07
CA VAL A 59 -21.34 19.17 -7.37
C VAL A 59 -22.61 19.49 -8.13
N GLU A 60 -23.44 20.36 -7.55
CA GLU A 60 -24.55 20.97 -8.27
C GLU A 60 -24.04 22.14 -9.14
N TYR A 61 -24.10 21.95 -10.45
CA TYR A 61 -24.02 23.04 -11.42
C TYR A 61 -25.43 23.39 -11.89
N GLY A 62 -25.75 24.68 -11.93
CA GLY A 62 -27.07 25.16 -12.33
C GLY A 62 -27.49 24.63 -13.71
N ALA A 63 -28.80 24.71 -14.02
CA ALA A 63 -29.46 24.03 -15.14
C ALA A 63 -28.98 24.36 -16.58
N ARG A 64 -27.89 25.12 -16.76
CA ARG A 64 -27.41 25.55 -18.07
C ARG A 64 -26.47 24.54 -18.74
N LYS A 65 -25.75 23.72 -17.97
CA LYS A 65 -24.83 22.72 -18.51
C LYS A 65 -24.53 21.63 -17.47
N THR A 66 -24.55 20.38 -17.92
CA THR A 66 -24.16 19.23 -17.10
C THR A 66 -22.63 19.08 -17.16
N PRO A 67 -21.91 19.12 -16.02
CA PRO A 67 -20.49 18.79 -15.95
C PRO A 67 -20.21 17.37 -16.45
N THR A 68 -19.07 17.20 -17.10
CA THR A 68 -18.52 15.92 -17.58
C THR A 68 -17.17 15.63 -16.94
N GLU A 69 -16.64 14.42 -17.09
CA GLU A 69 -15.32 14.02 -16.55
C GLU A 69 -14.20 14.98 -17.02
N ASP A 70 -14.27 15.46 -18.26
CA ASP A 70 -13.31 16.42 -18.83
C ASP A 70 -13.33 17.80 -18.15
N ASP A 71 -14.40 18.13 -17.42
CA ASP A 71 -14.53 19.38 -16.67
C ASP A 71 -13.91 19.27 -15.26
N VAL A 72 -13.45 18.08 -14.85
CA VAL A 72 -12.85 17.83 -13.52
C VAL A 72 -11.35 17.67 -13.64
N THR A 73 -10.63 18.27 -12.69
CA THR A 73 -9.21 18.06 -12.49
C THR A 73 -8.96 17.61 -11.07
N CYS A 74 -8.74 16.30 -10.90
CA CYS A 74 -8.31 15.71 -9.64
C CYS A 74 -6.80 15.40 -9.66
N PRO A 75 -6.10 15.42 -8.51
CA PRO A 75 -4.71 15.03 -8.43
C PRO A 75 -4.50 13.61 -8.96
N ALA A 76 -3.46 13.41 -9.78
CA ALA A 76 -3.16 12.09 -10.31
C ALA A 76 -2.59 11.17 -9.23
N SER A 77 -2.90 9.88 -9.32
CA SER A 77 -2.30 8.82 -8.51
C SER A 77 -2.43 9.04 -6.99
N VAL A 78 -3.64 9.35 -6.52
CA VAL A 78 -3.93 9.46 -5.09
C VAL A 78 -3.88 8.07 -4.43
N VAL A 79 -2.96 7.90 -3.48
CA VAL A 79 -2.88 6.70 -2.64
C VAL A 79 -4.05 6.68 -1.66
N VAL A 80 -4.72 5.54 -1.56
CA VAL A 80 -5.85 5.32 -0.65
C VAL A 80 -5.33 5.25 0.78
N GLU A 81 -5.54 6.33 1.52
CA GLU A 81 -5.13 6.49 2.91
C GLU A 81 -6.32 7.08 3.69
N ALA A 82 -6.87 6.33 4.64
CA ALA A 82 -8.01 6.78 5.42
C ALA A 82 -7.70 8.09 6.16
N GLY A 83 -8.63 9.05 6.09
CA GLY A 83 -8.49 10.41 6.61
C GLY A 83 -7.73 11.37 5.70
N ARG A 84 -7.16 10.90 4.58
CA ARG A 84 -6.50 11.78 3.61
C ARG A 84 -7.54 12.66 2.92
N LYS A 85 -7.19 13.95 2.81
CA LYS A 85 -7.98 14.96 2.11
C LYS A 85 -7.21 15.53 0.93
N PHE A 86 -7.90 15.86 -0.13
CA PHE A 86 -7.35 16.52 -1.30
C PHE A 86 -8.45 17.29 -2.04
N GLU A 87 -8.06 18.20 -2.91
CA GLU A 87 -8.99 19.04 -3.66
C GLU A 87 -9.07 18.61 -5.11
N CYS A 88 -10.28 18.63 -5.67
CA CYS A 88 -10.52 18.55 -7.10
C CYS A 88 -11.12 19.88 -7.59
N ASP A 89 -10.69 20.34 -8.76
CA ASP A 89 -11.22 21.52 -9.41
C ASP A 89 -12.24 21.10 -10.47
N VAL A 90 -13.44 21.67 -10.43
CA VAL A 90 -14.44 21.47 -11.49
C VAL A 90 -14.63 22.79 -12.21
N ARG A 91 -14.46 22.82 -13.54
CA ARG A 91 -14.61 24.02 -14.38
C ARG A 91 -15.70 23.82 -15.42
N VAL A 92 -16.81 24.55 -15.29
CA VAL A 92 -17.91 24.54 -16.27
C VAL A 92 -18.21 25.96 -16.71
N ASP A 93 -18.18 26.20 -18.03
CA ASP A 93 -18.53 27.48 -18.66
C ASP A 93 -17.83 28.71 -18.02
N GLY A 94 -16.55 28.55 -17.69
CA GLY A 94 -15.71 29.61 -17.10
C GLY A 94 -15.93 29.82 -15.60
N THR A 95 -16.83 29.06 -14.96
CA THR A 95 -16.98 29.01 -13.50
C THR A 95 -16.16 27.85 -12.96
N SER A 96 -15.32 28.10 -11.97
CA SER A 96 -14.55 27.07 -11.25
C SER A 96 -15.13 26.89 -9.84
N LYS A 97 -15.26 25.64 -9.41
CA LYS A 97 -15.60 25.26 -8.04
C LYS A 97 -14.53 24.29 -7.52
N ILE A 98 -14.13 24.48 -6.27
CA ILE A 98 -13.24 23.56 -5.56
C ILE A 98 -14.11 22.56 -4.80
N VAL A 99 -13.72 21.29 -4.86
CA VAL A 99 -14.35 20.19 -4.14
C VAL A 99 -13.32 19.54 -3.25
N GLU A 100 -13.54 19.57 -1.94
CA GLU A 100 -12.72 18.81 -0.99
C GLU A 100 -13.22 17.36 -0.96
N VAL A 101 -12.32 16.44 -1.27
CA VAL A 101 -12.54 14.99 -1.21
C VAL A 101 -11.80 14.43 0.00
N GLU A 102 -12.50 13.64 0.81
CA GLU A 102 -11.93 12.90 1.95
C GLU A 102 -12.08 11.40 1.73
N ILE A 103 -10.98 10.67 1.90
CA ILE A 103 -10.96 9.21 1.89
C ILE A 103 -11.38 8.71 3.27
N LYS A 104 -12.55 8.07 3.38
CA LYS A 104 -13.10 7.59 4.66
C LYS A 104 -12.45 6.31 5.14
N ASP A 105 -12.11 5.41 4.22
CA ASP A 105 -11.54 4.12 4.56
C ASP A 105 -10.50 3.64 3.53
N ASP A 106 -9.92 2.48 3.80
CA ASP A 106 -8.98 1.83 2.88
C ASP A 106 -9.69 1.12 1.72
N GLN A 107 -11.00 0.93 1.77
CA GLN A 107 -11.83 0.27 0.76
C GLN A 107 -12.21 1.21 -0.40
N GLY A 108 -11.97 2.51 -0.24
CA GLY A 108 -12.23 3.52 -1.26
C GLY A 108 -13.57 4.24 -1.06
N ASP A 109 -14.15 4.22 0.14
CA ASP A 109 -15.26 5.11 0.46
C ASP A 109 -14.75 6.56 0.50
N LEU A 110 -15.45 7.42 -0.23
CA LEU A 110 -15.10 8.83 -0.40
C LEU A 110 -16.28 9.72 0.02
N THR A 111 -15.98 10.90 0.55
CA THR A 111 -16.93 12.01 0.63
C THR A 111 -16.40 13.19 -0.13
N ALA A 112 -17.25 13.82 -0.94
CA ALA A 112 -16.96 15.06 -1.63
C ALA A 112 -17.83 16.19 -1.07
N THR A 113 -17.21 17.32 -0.74
CA THR A 113 -17.89 18.50 -0.20
C THR A 113 -17.40 19.76 -0.89
N THR A 114 -18.30 20.69 -1.20
CA THR A 114 -17.94 22.03 -1.66
C THR A 114 -17.82 22.94 -0.44
N PRO A 115 -16.64 23.49 -0.12
CA PRO A 115 -16.54 24.51 0.92
C PRO A 115 -17.40 25.71 0.50
N GLU A 116 -18.36 26.08 1.37
CA GLU A 116 -19.26 27.22 1.19
C GLU A 116 -18.53 28.58 1.21
#